data_AF-A0A959M6F6-F1
#
_entry.id   AF-A0A959M6F6-F1
#
_cell.length_a   1.000
_cell.length_b   1.000
_cell.length_c   1.000
_cell.angle_alpha   90.00
_cell.angle_beta   90.00
_cell.angle_gamma   90.00
#
_symmetry.space_group_name_H-M   'P 1'
#
loop_
_entity.id
_entity.type
_entity.pdbx_description
1 polymer ?
#
loop_
_entity_poly.entity_id
_entity_poly.type
_entity_poly.pdbx_seq_one_letter_code
_entity_poly.pdbx_strand_id
1 'polypeptide(L)'
;MVLKIAWRNIWRSRTRSIVVIMAIMIGIWAVIFMMSFSNGMIESYIDNAIETQISHIQLHNPDFDLDQESQFYFENASELQAELSAQPEVEFATVRSLATGMLSTSKGQRGVQIRGVNPISEAKVTKLDTKLVEG
;
A
#
# COMPACT_ATOMS: atom_id res chain seq x y z
N MET A 1 -4.62 -20.37 50.47
CA MET A 1 -4.73 -19.28 51.49
C MET A 1 -4.12 -17.95 51.00
N VAL A 2 -2.92 -17.95 50.40
CA VAL A 2 -2.21 -16.72 49.97
C VAL A 2 -2.99 -15.85 48.97
N LEU A 3 -3.60 -16.44 47.93
CA LEU A 3 -4.44 -15.72 46.94
C LEU A 3 -5.59 -14.92 47.59
N LYS A 4 -6.24 -15.50 48.61
CA LYS A 4 -7.38 -14.88 49.31
C LYS A 4 -6.93 -13.68 50.16
N ILE A 5 -5.71 -13.74 50.72
CA ILE A 5 -5.11 -12.65 51.49
C ILE A 5 -4.65 -11.53 50.55
N ALA A 6 -3.98 -11.87 49.45
CA ALA A 6 -3.53 -10.91 48.43
C ALA A 6 -4.70 -10.11 47.83
N TRP A 7 -5.80 -10.79 47.46
CA TRP A 7 -7.00 -10.14 46.92
C TRP A 7 -7.63 -9.12 47.90
N ARG A 8 -7.75 -9.50 49.18
CA ARG A 8 -8.24 -8.58 50.23
C ARG A 8 -7.30 -7.40 50.45
N ASN A 9 -5.99 -7.60 50.30
CA ASN A 9 -4.99 -6.54 50.48
C ASN A 9 -5.07 -5.48 49.36
N ILE A 10 -5.20 -5.92 48.11
CA ILE A 10 -5.40 -5.04 46.94
C ILE A 10 -6.67 -4.20 47.13
N TRP A 11 -7.79 -4.82 47.50
CA TRP A 11 -9.06 -4.13 47.71
C TRP A 11 -9.15 -3.27 48.98
N ARG A 12 -8.20 -3.42 49.93
CA ARG A 12 -8.08 -2.56 51.12
C ARG A 12 -7.48 -1.20 50.79
N SER A 13 -6.59 -1.11 49.80
CA SER A 13 -5.97 0.14 49.35
C SER A 13 -6.32 0.44 47.89
N ARG A 14 -7.61 0.70 47.65
CA ARG A 14 -8.23 0.82 46.32
C ARG A 14 -7.54 1.84 45.43
N THR A 15 -7.26 3.04 45.94
CA THR A 15 -6.65 4.12 45.16
C THR A 15 -5.24 3.78 44.69
N ARG A 16 -4.35 3.33 45.59
CA ARG A 16 -2.98 2.95 45.23
C ARG A 16 -2.95 1.78 44.24
N SER A 17 -3.77 0.75 44.48
CA SER A 17 -3.79 -0.44 43.62
C SER A 17 -4.33 -0.13 42.22
N ILE A 18 -5.39 0.69 42.11
CA ILE A 18 -5.98 1.08 40.82
C ILE A 18 -4.98 1.87 39.97
N VAL A 19 -4.21 2.79 40.56
CA VAL A 19 -3.20 3.57 39.81
C VAL A 19 -2.14 2.66 39.18
N VAL A 20 -1.63 1.68 39.93
CA VAL A 20 -0.63 0.73 39.42
C VAL A 20 -1.23 -0.17 38.33
N ILE A 21 -2.44 -0.69 38.55
CA ILE A 21 -3.13 -1.54 37.56
C ILE A 21 -3.40 -0.75 36.27
N MET A 22 -3.88 0.49 36.37
CA MET A 22 -4.11 1.37 35.21
C MET A 22 -2.82 1.68 34.45
N ALA A 23 -1.73 1.97 35.14
CA ALA A 23 -0.44 2.23 34.50
C ALA A 23 0.04 1.02 33.68
N ILE A 24 -0.08 -0.19 34.23
CA ILE A 24 0.26 -1.44 33.53
C ILE A 24 -0.69 -1.67 32.35
N MET A 25 -2.00 -1.47 32.55
CA MET A 25 -2.99 -1.65 31.48
C MET A 25 -2.75 -0.70 30.31
N ILE A 26 -2.50 0.59 30.57
CA ILE A 26 -2.23 1.58 29.52
C ILE A 26 -0.93 1.24 28.79
N GLY A 27 0.12 0.83 29.51
CA GLY A 27 1.39 0.45 28.89
C GLY A 27 1.24 -0.76 27.95
N ILE A 28 0.57 -1.82 28.41
CA ILE A 28 0.31 -3.01 27.59
C ILE A 28 -0.60 -2.66 26.41
N TRP A 29 -1.67 -1.90 26.66
CA TRP A 29 -2.60 -1.48 25.62
C TRP A 29 -1.90 -0.67 24.52
N ALA A 30 -1.05 0.29 24.89
CA ALA A 30 -0.34 1.13 23.93
C ALA A 30 0.59 0.31 23.03
N VAL A 31 1.31 -0.67 23.59
CA VAL A 31 2.20 -1.54 22.81
C VAL A 31 1.41 -2.42 21.85
N ILE A 32 0.33 -3.06 22.32
CA ILE A 32 -0.52 -3.90 21.47
C ILE A 32 -1.16 -3.04 20.37
N PHE A 33 -1.70 -1.87 20.72
CA PHE A 33 -2.31 -0.94 19.78
C PHE A 33 -1.32 -0.51 18.69
N MET A 34 -0.11 -0.10 19.06
CA MET A 34 0.91 0.33 18.09
C MET A 34 1.31 -0.80 17.16
N MET A 35 1.45 -2.02 17.67
CA MET A 35 1.78 -3.20 16.87
C MET A 35 0.66 -3.52 15.87
N SER A 36 -0.60 -3.57 16.33
CA SER A 36 -1.75 -3.83 15.47
C SER A 36 -1.97 -2.73 14.44
N PHE A 37 -1.80 -1.47 14.83
CA PHE A 37 -1.90 -0.34 13.92
C PHE A 37 -0.81 -0.39 12.85
N SER A 38 0.43 -0.66 13.23
CA SER A 38 1.54 -0.82 12.27
C SER A 38 1.28 -1.96 11.28
N ASN A 39 0.80 -3.10 11.75
CA ASN A 39 0.48 -4.23 10.89
C ASN A 39 -0.65 -3.89 9.91
N GLY A 40 -1.73 -3.25 10.38
CA GLY A 40 -2.83 -2.82 9.53
C GLY A 40 -2.41 -1.78 8.49
N MET A 41 -1.49 -0.87 8.85
CA MET A 41 -0.91 0.05 7.87
C MET A 41 -0.08 -0.68 6.81
N ILE A 42 0.72 -1.68 7.18
CA ILE A 42 1.53 -2.45 6.23
C ILE A 42 0.64 -3.23 5.28
N GLU A 43 -0.37 -3.93 5.79
CA GLU A 43 -1.33 -4.68 4.97
C GLU A 43 -2.08 -3.74 4.01
N SER A 44 -2.60 -2.63 4.52
CA SER A 44 -3.25 -1.61 3.68
C SER A 44 -2.30 -1.01 2.64
N TYR A 45 -1.02 -0.82 2.99
CA TYR A 45 -0.02 -0.32 2.05
C TYR A 45 0.24 -1.32 0.92
N ILE A 46 0.38 -2.60 1.25
CA ILE A 46 0.56 -3.69 0.28
C ILE A 46 -0.65 -3.75 -0.65
N ASP A 47 -1.86 -3.79 -0.09
CA ASP A 47 -3.10 -3.85 -0.88
C ASP A 47 -3.21 -2.63 -1.80
N ASN A 48 -2.94 -1.43 -1.31
CA ASN A 48 -2.96 -0.23 -2.15
C ASN A 48 -1.88 -0.27 -3.24
N ALA A 49 -0.67 -0.75 -2.94
CA ALA A 49 0.41 -0.85 -3.91
C ALA A 49 0.05 -1.83 -5.04
N ILE A 50 -0.56 -2.97 -4.70
CA ILE A 50 -1.07 -3.94 -5.67
C ILE A 50 -2.22 -3.30 -6.47
N GLU A 51 -3.25 -2.77 -5.81
CA GLU A 51 -4.45 -2.29 -6.51
C GLU A 51 -4.24 -1.03 -7.38
N THR A 52 -3.15 -0.27 -7.18
CA THR A 52 -2.96 1.03 -7.86
C THR A 52 -1.64 1.22 -8.59
N GLN A 53 -0.60 0.44 -8.28
CA GLN A 53 0.71 0.65 -8.89
C GLN A 53 1.18 -0.59 -9.63
N ILE A 54 1.38 -1.68 -8.89
CA ILE A 54 2.04 -2.89 -9.39
C ILE A 54 1.03 -3.77 -10.13
N SER A 55 -0.21 -3.83 -9.63
CA SER A 55 -1.12 -4.95 -9.91
C SER A 55 -0.48 -6.24 -9.40
N HIS A 56 -0.77 -7.39 -10.02
CA HIS A 56 -0.21 -8.66 -9.56
C HIS A 56 1.20 -8.93 -10.08
N ILE A 57 1.49 -8.57 -11.33
CA ILE A 57 2.77 -8.81 -12.01
C ILE A 57 3.05 -7.63 -12.94
N GLN A 58 4.30 -7.16 -12.96
CA GLN A 58 4.80 -6.21 -13.95
C GLN A 58 5.95 -6.82 -14.74
N LEU A 59 5.96 -6.55 -16.03
CA LEU A 59 7.03 -6.93 -16.93
C LEU A 59 7.71 -5.65 -17.40
N HIS A 60 9.03 -5.57 -17.20
CA HIS A 60 9.85 -4.46 -17.65
C HIS A 60 11.01 -4.98 -18.49
N ASN A 61 11.57 -4.11 -19.32
CA ASN A 61 12.84 -4.37 -19.96
C ASN A 61 13.91 -4.54 -18.84
N PRO A 62 14.82 -5.54 -18.92
CA PRO A 62 15.86 -5.73 -17.90
C PRO A 62 16.67 -4.47 -17.56
N ASP A 63 16.88 -3.58 -18.53
CA ASP A 63 17.64 -2.33 -18.32
C ASP A 63 16.79 -1.23 -17.65
N PHE A 64 15.45 -1.33 -17.67
CA PHE A 64 14.55 -0.38 -17.01
C PHE A 64 14.67 -0.40 -15.47
N ASP A 65 15.02 -1.56 -14.90
CA ASP A 65 15.26 -1.67 -13.45
C ASP A 65 16.58 -0.98 -13.04
N LEU A 66 17.53 -0.84 -13.97
CA LEU A 66 18.79 -0.14 -13.74
C LEU A 66 18.63 1.38 -13.84
N ASP A 67 17.90 1.82 -14.86
CA ASP A 67 17.61 3.23 -15.10
C ASP A 67 16.17 3.36 -15.59
N GLN A 68 15.31 4.01 -14.81
CA GLN A 68 13.86 4.13 -15.05
C GLN A 68 13.55 5.12 -16.19
N GLU A 69 14.31 5.04 -17.27
CA GLU A 69 14.15 5.88 -18.44
C GLU A 69 13.07 5.33 -19.36
N SER A 70 12.31 6.25 -19.94
CA SER A 70 11.22 5.92 -20.87
C SER A 70 11.71 5.27 -22.17
N GLN A 71 13.02 5.25 -22.45
CA GLN A 71 13.61 4.59 -23.61
C GLN A 71 13.65 3.06 -23.50
N PHE A 72 13.60 2.51 -22.28
CA PHE A 72 13.58 1.07 -22.07
C PHE A 72 12.15 0.54 -22.12
N TYR A 73 11.60 0.44 -23.33
CA TYR A 73 10.27 -0.10 -23.60
C TYR A 73 10.33 -1.37 -24.43
N PHE A 74 9.22 -2.08 -24.52
CA PHE A 74 9.06 -3.21 -25.43
C PHE A 74 8.50 -2.72 -26.78
N GLU A 75 9.21 -2.96 -27.88
CA GLU A 75 8.73 -2.59 -29.22
C GLU A 75 7.43 -3.32 -29.59
N ASN A 76 7.27 -4.59 -29.14
CA ASN A 76 6.10 -5.43 -29.42
C ASN A 76 5.13 -5.54 -28.22
N ALA A 77 5.00 -4.49 -27.41
CA ALA A 77 4.16 -4.51 -26.19
C ALA A 77 2.71 -4.96 -26.45
N SER A 78 2.12 -4.58 -27.59
CA SER A 78 0.75 -4.94 -27.95
C SER A 78 0.58 -6.42 -28.29
N GLU A 79 1.57 -7.04 -28.95
CA GLU A 79 1.55 -8.48 -29.28
C GLU A 79 1.73 -9.30 -27.99
N LEU A 80 2.65 -8.88 -27.14
CA LEU A 80 2.93 -9.49 -25.84
C LEU A 80 1.69 -9.43 -24.93
N GLN A 81 0.97 -8.30 -24.93
CA GLN A 81 -0.31 -8.18 -24.23
C GLN A 81 -1.35 -9.18 -24.75
N ALA A 82 -1.46 -9.35 -26.06
CA ALA A 82 -2.43 -10.27 -26.66
C ALA A 82 -2.08 -11.73 -26.35
N GLU A 83 -0.81 -12.10 -26.39
CA GLU A 83 -0.32 -13.44 -26.04
C GLU A 83 -0.57 -13.76 -24.56
N LEU A 84 -0.27 -12.82 -23.65
CA LEU A 84 -0.53 -12.99 -22.22
C LEU A 84 -2.03 -13.09 -21.92
N SER A 85 -2.86 -12.28 -22.58
CA SER A 85 -4.31 -12.31 -22.40
C SER A 85 -4.96 -13.61 -22.93
N ALA A 86 -4.25 -14.36 -23.77
CA ALA A 86 -4.72 -15.65 -24.28
C ALA A 86 -4.45 -16.81 -23.29
N GLN A 87 -3.62 -16.59 -22.25
CA GLN A 87 -3.34 -17.62 -21.27
C GLN A 87 -4.50 -17.74 -20.25
N PRO A 88 -4.93 -18.96 -19.90
CA PRO A 88 -6.08 -19.17 -19.02
C PRO A 88 -5.84 -18.72 -17.57
N GLU A 89 -4.58 -18.53 -17.17
CA GLU A 89 -4.18 -18.07 -15.83
C GLU A 89 -4.16 -16.55 -15.70
N VAL A 90 -4.24 -15.81 -16.81
CA VAL A 90 -4.19 -14.35 -16.84
C VAL A 90 -5.61 -13.80 -17.00
N GLU A 91 -6.12 -13.15 -15.97
CA GLU A 91 -7.47 -12.56 -16.01
C GLU A 91 -7.52 -11.33 -16.95
N PHE A 92 -6.56 -10.42 -16.81
CA PHE A 92 -6.43 -9.21 -17.63
C PHE A 92 -4.98 -8.76 -17.74
N ALA A 93 -4.57 -8.33 -18.93
CA ALA A 93 -3.27 -7.69 -19.17
C ALA A 93 -3.46 -6.30 -19.79
N THR A 94 -2.63 -5.33 -19.37
CA THR A 94 -2.64 -3.96 -19.90
C THR A 94 -1.23 -3.44 -20.06
N VAL A 95 -1.06 -2.50 -20.99
CA VAL A 95 0.21 -1.86 -21.28
C VAL A 95 0.23 -0.48 -20.63
N ARG A 96 1.35 -0.16 -19.98
CA ARG A 96 1.58 1.14 -19.35
C ARG A 96 2.87 1.76 -19.88
N SER A 97 2.90 3.08 -19.95
CA SER A 97 4.10 3.85 -20.20
C SER A 97 4.42 4.70 -18.98
N LEU A 98 5.68 4.69 -18.55
CA LEU A 98 6.18 5.48 -17.42
C LEU A 98 7.20 6.47 -17.96
N ALA A 99 6.99 7.74 -17.67
CA ALA A 99 7.94 8.80 -17.96
C ALA A 99 8.09 9.71 -16.74
N THR A 100 9.27 10.27 -16.52
CA THR A 100 9.50 11.27 -15.48
C THR A 100 9.74 12.62 -16.15
N GLY A 101 9.15 13.67 -15.61
CA GLY A 101 9.26 15.00 -16.20
C GLY A 101 9.04 16.11 -15.17
N MET A 102 9.08 17.35 -15.64
CA MET A 102 8.83 18.54 -14.81
C MET A 102 7.51 19.19 -15.24
N LEU A 103 6.57 19.34 -14.32
CA LEU A 103 5.39 20.18 -14.53
C LEU A 103 5.69 21.59 -14.04
N SER A 104 5.47 22.56 -14.92
CA SER A 104 5.61 23.99 -14.63
C SER A 104 4.24 24.65 -14.60
N THR A 105 3.98 25.41 -13.54
CA THR A 105 2.81 26.29 -13.43
C THR A 105 3.27 27.70 -13.06
N SER A 106 2.38 28.67 -13.12
CA SER A 106 2.68 30.05 -12.67
C SER A 106 3.14 30.15 -11.21
N LYS A 107 2.90 29.10 -10.40
CA LYS A 107 3.30 29.03 -8.98
C LYS A 107 4.61 28.28 -8.74
N GLY A 108 5.21 27.65 -9.77
CA GLY A 108 6.48 26.94 -9.65
C GLY A 108 6.57 25.66 -10.47
N GLN A 109 7.72 25.00 -10.37
CA GLN A 109 8.04 23.74 -11.06
C GLN A 109 8.19 22.58 -10.07
N ARG A 110 7.67 21.41 -10.43
CA ARG A 110 7.84 20.17 -9.66
C ARG A 110 8.11 18.98 -10.59
N GLY A 111 8.97 18.08 -10.13
CA GLY A 111 9.16 16.77 -10.76
C GLY A 111 7.91 15.92 -10.57
N VAL A 112 7.49 15.24 -11.63
CA VAL A 112 6.35 14.33 -11.64
C VAL A 112 6.68 13.04 -12.38
N GLN A 113 6.00 11.97 -11.98
CA GLN A 113 5.93 10.74 -12.76
C GLN A 113 4.63 10.77 -13.56
N ILE A 114 4.75 10.62 -14.87
CA ILE A 114 3.67 10.59 -15.85
C ILE A 114 3.43 9.12 -16.20
N ARG A 115 2.17 8.69 -16.06
CA ARG A 115 1.73 7.32 -16.39
C ARG A 115 0.75 7.38 -17.56
N GLY A 116 1.16 6.84 -18.70
CA GLY A 116 0.28 6.61 -19.85
C GLY A 116 -0.42 5.27 -19.68
N VAL A 117 -1.76 5.29 -19.60
CA VAL A 117 -2.59 4.09 -19.45
C VAL A 117 -3.78 4.13 -20.41
N ASN A 118 -4.30 2.97 -20.80
CA ASN A 118 -5.58 2.88 -21.51
C ASN A 118 -6.71 2.71 -20.48
N PRO A 119 -7.58 3.74 -20.27
CA PRO A 119 -8.54 3.77 -19.16
C PRO A 119 -9.48 2.54 -19.09
N ILE A 120 -9.90 2.03 -20.25
CA ILE A 120 -10.87 0.92 -20.31
C ILE A 120 -10.22 -0.40 -19.86
N SER A 121 -8.98 -0.64 -20.28
CA SER A 121 -8.24 -1.83 -19.89
C SER A 121 -7.67 -1.73 -18.47
N GLU A 122 -7.24 -0.53 -18.08
CA GLU A 122 -6.58 -0.27 -16.81
C GLU A 122 -7.56 -0.38 -15.63
N ALA A 123 -8.83 0.01 -15.81
CA ALA A 123 -9.89 -0.13 -14.81
C ALA A 123 -10.20 -1.61 -14.45
N LYS A 124 -9.84 -2.56 -15.33
CA LYS A 124 -9.99 -4.00 -15.05
C LYS A 124 -8.85 -4.58 -14.24
N VAL A 125 -7.69 -3.92 -14.25
CA VAL A 125 -6.44 -4.39 -13.63
C VAL A 125 -6.10 -3.59 -12.36
N THR A 126 -6.56 -2.34 -12.30
CA THR A 126 -6.38 -1.42 -11.16
C THR A 126 -7.67 -0.70 -10.85
N LYS A 127 -7.81 -0.26 -9.60
CA LYS A 127 -8.97 0.53 -9.16
C LYS A 127 -8.73 2.04 -9.33
N LEU A 128 -7.92 2.44 -10.31
CA LEU A 128 -7.57 3.86 -10.54
C LEU A 128 -8.79 4.69 -10.95
N ASP A 129 -9.72 4.09 -11.68
CA ASP A 129 -10.99 4.68 -12.09
C ASP A 129 -11.82 5.15 -10.88
N THR A 130 -11.84 4.36 -9.80
CA THR A 130 -12.57 4.70 -8.57
C THR A 130 -11.97 5.87 -7.79
N LYS A 131 -10.72 6.24 -8.08
CA LYS A 131 -9.99 7.33 -7.41
C LYS A 131 -10.00 8.63 -8.23
N LEU A 132 -10.69 8.66 -9.37
CA LEU A 132 -10.87 9.88 -10.16
C LEU A 132 -11.82 10.85 -9.43
N VAL A 133 -11.35 12.07 -9.22
CA VAL A 133 -12.15 13.18 -8.70
C VAL A 133 -12.40 14.16 -9.85
N GLU A 134 -13.61 14.70 -9.92
CA GLU A 134 -13.98 15.72 -10.91
C GLU A 134 -13.08 16.96 -10.72
N GLY A 135 -12.40 17.39 -11.78
CA GLY A 135 -11.39 18.46 -11.72
C GLY A 135 -11.05 19.02 -13.08
#